data_AF-A0A3N5GS92-F1
#
_entry.id   AF-A0A3N5GS92-F1
#
_cell.length_a   1.000
_cell.length_b   1.000
_cell.length_c   1.000
_cell.angle_alpha   90.00
_cell.angle_beta   90.00
_cell.angle_gamma   90.00
#
_symmetry.space_group_name_H-M   'P 1'
#
loop_
_entity.id
_entity.type
_entity.pdbx_description
1 polymer ?
#
loop_
_entity_poly.entity_id
_entity_poly.type
_entity_poly.pdbx_seq_one_letter_code
_entity_poly.pdbx_strand_id
1 'polypeptide(L)'
;MNDETKKQINKRYERELEKGERFWPDSIFKDVIMALAIFVLLVLLATFVGVSPDPKADPSDSSYVPRPEWYFLFLFKFLGLYGQIPLLGKIEWIAVVVIPLIALAVLTLLPFIEKSQVRYYGKRVLPISIMGIFVVSMVQLTLLSDVATGGSDTLAPLRDALQTAGGLIIPLLAYIALFVMGLNLKSSTKTMLWTAGTTVALMVVLTAVILVINPAPAAAEEITIATTLEEQIIAGQDLYSVHCVECHGDDGSTTKIEGVEGLEGKEVMAINGKDVLYTINDASMAEIIAYGRPDAGMNPFGKAYNPEGVSRAEIDYMVIFMRYMWDDRFEKPQLKPLFPPLADGEVPSYDVH
;
A
#
# COMPACT_ATOMS: atom_id res chain seq x y z
N MET A 1 -32.10 44.32 16.16
CA MET A 1 -30.99 44.85 15.32
C MET A 1 -31.36 46.27 14.94
N ASN A 2 -30.50 47.25 15.25
CA ASN A 2 -30.79 48.67 15.05
C ASN A 2 -30.74 49.04 13.54
N ASP A 3 -31.50 50.04 13.09
CA ASP A 3 -31.56 50.41 11.67
C ASP A 3 -30.24 50.96 11.11
N GLU A 4 -29.43 51.55 11.98
CA GLU A 4 -28.08 52.02 11.65
C GLU A 4 -27.13 50.84 11.34
N THR A 5 -27.28 49.73 12.07
CA THR A 5 -26.53 48.49 11.81
C THR A 5 -26.91 47.89 10.46
N LYS A 6 -28.21 47.93 10.08
CA LYS A 6 -28.66 47.47 8.75
C LYS A 6 -28.03 48.28 7.62
N LYS A 7 -28.00 49.61 7.75
CA LYS A 7 -27.37 50.49 6.75
C LYS A 7 -25.87 50.21 6.60
N GLN A 8 -25.15 50.00 7.70
CA GLN A 8 -23.73 49.65 7.64
C GLN A 8 -23.49 48.29 6.96
N ILE A 9 -24.33 47.28 7.24
CA ILE A 9 -24.25 45.96 6.59
C ILE A 9 -24.50 46.08 5.09
N ASN A 10 -25.56 46.80 4.67
CA ASN A 10 -25.87 46.98 3.25
C ASN A 10 -24.76 47.72 2.51
N LYS A 11 -24.21 48.79 3.09
CA LYS A 11 -23.09 49.53 2.48
C LYS A 11 -21.83 48.68 2.34
N ARG A 12 -21.59 47.77 3.30
CA ARG A 12 -20.51 46.79 3.20
C ARG A 12 -20.80 45.77 2.10
N TYR A 13 -22.02 45.24 2.03
CA TYR A 13 -22.44 44.29 1.00
C TYR A 13 -22.29 44.87 -0.40
N GLU A 14 -22.74 46.10 -0.64
CA GLU A 14 -22.58 46.82 -1.91
C GLU A 14 -21.09 46.97 -2.27
N ARG A 15 -20.24 47.37 -1.31
CA ARG A 15 -18.79 47.47 -1.53
C ARG A 15 -18.14 46.12 -1.88
N GLU A 16 -18.59 45.02 -1.28
CA GLU A 16 -18.06 43.68 -1.61
C GLU A 16 -18.58 43.20 -2.97
N LEU A 17 -19.82 43.52 -3.35
CA LEU A 17 -20.35 43.25 -4.69
C LEU A 17 -19.59 44.00 -5.79
N GLU A 18 -19.23 45.27 -5.54
CA GLU A 18 -18.42 46.07 -6.46
C GLU A 18 -16.97 45.54 -6.61
N LYS A 19 -16.46 44.84 -5.59
CA LYS A 19 -15.13 44.23 -5.60
C LYS A 19 -15.11 42.77 -6.03
N GLY A 20 -16.26 42.11 -6.05
CA GLY A 20 -16.38 40.68 -6.34
C GLY A 20 -16.06 40.37 -7.80
N GLU A 21 -15.36 39.27 -8.03
CA GLU A 21 -15.23 38.71 -9.38
C GLU A 21 -16.56 38.16 -9.88
N ARG A 22 -16.80 38.21 -11.18
CA ARG A 22 -18.01 37.62 -11.75
C ARG A 22 -17.82 36.11 -11.82
N PHE A 23 -18.84 35.37 -11.39
CA PHE A 23 -18.85 33.91 -11.54
C PHE A 23 -18.60 33.48 -12.99
N TRP A 24 -19.28 34.15 -13.93
CA TRP A 24 -19.05 34.01 -15.36
C TRP A 24 -18.62 35.36 -15.96
N PRO A 25 -17.54 35.41 -16.76
CA PRO A 25 -16.69 34.29 -17.18
C PRO A 25 -15.49 34.01 -16.24
N ASP A 26 -15.21 34.89 -15.27
CA ASP A 26 -13.91 34.95 -14.60
C ASP A 26 -13.63 33.73 -13.72
N SER A 27 -14.53 33.36 -12.80
CA SER A 27 -14.32 32.21 -11.91
C SER A 27 -14.33 30.89 -12.68
N ILE A 28 -15.28 30.71 -13.61
CA ILE A 28 -15.35 29.49 -14.43
C ILE A 28 -14.07 29.29 -15.26
N PHE A 29 -13.50 30.36 -15.83
CA PHE A 29 -12.26 30.23 -16.59
C PHE A 29 -11.10 29.75 -15.72
N LYS A 30 -11.00 30.23 -14.47
CA LYS A 30 -10.00 29.74 -13.50
C LYS A 30 -10.24 28.28 -13.14
N ASP A 31 -11.50 27.89 -12.95
CA ASP A 31 -11.88 26.50 -12.65
C ASP A 31 -11.51 25.56 -13.81
N VAL A 32 -11.76 25.97 -15.06
CA VAL A 32 -11.37 25.18 -16.25
C VAL A 32 -9.85 25.03 -16.33
N ILE A 33 -9.08 26.10 -16.10
CA ILE A 33 -7.61 26.02 -16.10
C ILE A 33 -7.13 25.06 -15.00
N MET A 34 -7.67 25.16 -13.79
CA MET A 34 -7.29 24.29 -12.68
C MET A 34 -7.68 22.83 -12.92
N ALA A 35 -8.89 22.59 -13.44
CA ALA A 35 -9.36 21.25 -13.79
C ALA A 35 -8.48 20.62 -14.88
N LEU A 36 -8.12 21.39 -15.92
CA LEU A 36 -7.20 20.93 -16.96
C LEU A 36 -5.81 20.64 -16.38
N ALA A 37 -5.29 21.50 -15.50
CA ALA A 37 -3.99 21.28 -14.86
C ALA A 37 -3.97 20.00 -14.01
N ILE A 38 -5.02 19.75 -13.21
CA ILE A 38 -5.16 18.51 -12.42
C ILE A 38 -5.29 17.30 -13.35
N PHE A 39 -6.08 17.40 -14.42
CA PHE A 39 -6.23 16.31 -15.39
C PHE A 39 -4.89 15.96 -16.05
N VAL A 40 -4.14 16.95 -16.52
CA VAL A 40 -2.81 16.75 -17.10
C VAL A 40 -1.86 16.13 -16.07
N LEU A 41 -1.87 16.62 -14.82
CA LEU A 41 -1.06 16.03 -13.74
C LEU A 41 -1.39 14.55 -13.52
N LEU A 42 -2.67 14.17 -13.50
CA LEU A 42 -3.09 12.78 -13.34
C LEU A 42 -2.67 11.91 -14.53
N VAL A 43 -2.77 12.41 -15.76
CA VAL A 43 -2.28 11.70 -16.95
C VAL A 43 -0.77 11.49 -16.85
N LEU A 44 0.00 12.51 -16.48
CA LEU A 44 1.45 12.40 -16.33
C LEU A 44 1.84 11.39 -15.24
N LEU A 45 1.16 11.41 -14.08
CA LEU A 45 1.39 10.42 -13.03
C LEU A 45 1.04 9.01 -13.52
N ALA A 46 -0.09 8.83 -14.20
CA ALA A 46 -0.48 7.54 -14.75
C ALA A 46 0.49 7.01 -15.81
N THR A 47 1.05 7.88 -16.66
CA THR A 47 1.97 7.47 -17.73
C THR A 47 3.41 7.26 -17.28
N PHE A 48 3.90 8.04 -16.31
CA PHE A 48 5.32 8.04 -15.93
C PHE A 48 5.62 7.40 -14.57
N VAL A 49 4.65 7.39 -13.64
CA VAL A 49 4.82 6.77 -12.31
C VAL A 49 4.11 5.41 -12.25
N GLY A 50 2.95 5.28 -12.89
CA GLY A 50 2.17 4.05 -12.88
C GLY A 50 1.56 3.74 -11.51
N VAL A 51 1.09 2.50 -11.35
CA VAL A 51 0.55 1.97 -10.08
C VAL A 51 1.42 0.80 -9.65
N SER A 52 1.67 0.66 -8.34
CA SER A 52 2.41 -0.48 -7.81
C SER A 52 1.69 -1.78 -8.18
N PRO A 53 2.36 -2.76 -8.78
CA PRO A 53 1.74 -4.05 -9.07
C PRO A 53 1.54 -4.82 -7.78
N ASP A 54 0.31 -5.25 -7.52
CA ASP A 54 -0.01 -6.22 -6.47
C ASP A 54 -0.22 -7.60 -7.11
N PRO A 55 0.13 -8.69 -6.40
CA PRO A 55 -0.11 -10.02 -6.91
C PRO A 55 -1.61 -10.25 -7.04
N LYS A 56 -2.00 -11.06 -8.02
CA LYS A 56 -3.39 -11.46 -8.19
C LYS A 56 -3.86 -12.17 -6.91
N ALA A 57 -5.06 -11.84 -6.46
CA ALA A 57 -5.62 -12.41 -5.24
C ALA A 57 -5.64 -13.94 -5.31
N ASP A 58 -4.94 -14.58 -4.36
CA ASP A 58 -4.85 -16.02 -4.20
C ASP A 58 -5.42 -16.42 -2.83
N PRO A 59 -6.58 -17.11 -2.78
CA PRO A 59 -7.18 -17.53 -1.50
C PRO A 59 -6.37 -18.62 -0.78
N SER A 60 -5.38 -19.22 -1.44
CA SER A 60 -4.49 -20.22 -0.85
C SER A 60 -3.19 -19.65 -0.29
N ASP A 61 -2.91 -18.36 -0.55
CA ASP A 61 -1.75 -17.69 0.00
C ASP A 61 -2.09 -17.00 1.32
N SER A 62 -1.70 -17.63 2.43
CA SER A 62 -1.80 -17.06 3.78
C SER A 62 -0.59 -16.20 4.18
N SER A 63 0.43 -16.10 3.31
CA SER A 63 1.65 -15.32 3.55
C SER A 63 1.54 -13.86 3.10
N TYR A 64 0.57 -13.54 2.23
CA TYR A 64 0.29 -12.16 1.83
C TYR A 64 -0.16 -11.33 3.03
N VAL A 65 0.53 -10.20 3.28
CA VAL A 65 0.20 -9.26 4.35
C VAL A 65 -0.60 -8.09 3.73
N PRO A 66 -1.94 -8.11 3.80
CA PRO A 66 -2.75 -7.07 3.17
C PRO A 66 -2.54 -5.72 3.87
N ARG A 67 -1.98 -4.76 3.14
CA ARG A 67 -1.88 -3.36 3.58
C ARG A 67 -2.91 -2.51 2.84
N PRO A 68 -3.53 -1.53 3.50
CA PRO A 68 -4.45 -0.63 2.83
C PRO A 68 -3.70 0.43 2.02
N GLU A 69 -4.44 1.09 1.14
CA GLU A 69 -3.95 2.22 0.33
C GLU A 69 -3.37 3.37 1.16
N TRP A 70 -2.50 4.16 0.54
CA TRP A 70 -1.70 5.19 1.22
C TRP A 70 -2.52 6.20 2.04
N TYR A 71 -3.73 6.54 1.58
CA TYR A 71 -4.65 7.46 2.28
C TYR A 71 -5.30 6.86 3.53
N PHE A 72 -5.13 5.56 3.79
CA PHE A 72 -5.59 4.87 4.99
C PHE A 72 -4.45 4.39 5.90
N LEU A 73 -3.18 4.55 5.51
CA LEU A 73 -2.03 4.11 6.30
C LEU A 73 -2.00 4.73 7.71
N PHE A 74 -2.43 5.98 7.86
CA PHE A 74 -2.52 6.62 9.18
C PHE A 74 -3.55 5.93 10.11
N LEU A 75 -4.67 5.45 9.56
CA LEU A 75 -5.69 4.71 10.30
C LEU A 75 -5.21 3.30 10.63
N PHE A 76 -4.53 2.64 9.67
CA PHE A 76 -3.89 1.35 9.87
C PHE A 76 -2.91 1.42 11.04
N LYS A 77 -2.00 2.40 11.02
CA LYS A 77 -1.04 2.59 12.11
C LYS A 77 -1.70 2.99 13.42
N PHE A 78 -2.72 3.86 13.38
CA PHE A 78 -3.53 4.21 14.55
C PHE A 78 -4.13 2.97 15.22
N LEU A 79 -4.70 2.05 14.43
CA LEU A 79 -5.29 0.82 14.95
C LEU A 79 -4.22 -0.12 15.54
N GLY A 80 -3.07 -0.24 14.88
CA GLY A 80 -1.92 -0.98 15.40
C GLY A 80 -1.44 -0.45 16.77
N LEU A 81 -1.36 0.87 16.93
CA LEU A 81 -1.03 1.48 18.23
C LEU A 81 -2.16 1.35 19.26
N TYR A 82 -3.42 1.43 18.82
CA TYR A 82 -4.57 1.22 19.71
C TYR A 82 -4.58 -0.19 20.32
N GLY A 83 -4.24 -1.21 19.52
CA GLY A 83 -4.11 -2.60 19.98
C GLY A 83 -3.10 -2.79 21.11
N GLN A 84 -2.10 -1.91 21.23
CA GLN A 84 -1.09 -1.96 22.30
C GLN A 84 -1.59 -1.43 23.65
N ILE A 85 -2.70 -0.69 23.68
CA ILE A 85 -3.22 -0.10 24.91
C ILE A 85 -3.81 -1.22 25.80
N PRO A 86 -3.31 -1.41 27.04
CA PRO A 86 -3.84 -2.43 27.93
C PRO A 86 -5.35 -2.24 28.15
N LEU A 87 -6.10 -3.35 28.11
CA LEU A 87 -7.57 -3.42 28.29
C LEU A 87 -8.40 -2.83 27.14
N LEU A 88 -8.04 -1.67 26.60
CA LEU A 88 -8.76 -0.99 25.51
C LEU A 88 -8.46 -1.62 24.14
N GLY A 89 -7.22 -2.04 23.89
CA GLY A 89 -6.79 -2.63 22.60
C GLY A 89 -7.47 -3.95 22.24
N LYS A 90 -8.07 -4.65 23.21
CA LYS A 90 -8.87 -5.86 22.96
C LYS A 90 -10.24 -5.56 22.34
N ILE A 91 -10.64 -4.29 22.31
CA ILE A 91 -11.98 -3.86 21.90
C ILE A 91 -11.87 -2.97 20.66
N GLU A 92 -11.48 -3.57 19.55
CA GLU A 92 -11.19 -2.86 18.29
C GLU A 92 -12.39 -2.05 17.76
N TRP A 93 -13.64 -2.50 18.00
CA TRP A 93 -14.83 -1.80 17.53
C TRP A 93 -14.97 -0.37 18.10
N ILE A 94 -14.37 -0.08 19.27
CA ILE A 94 -14.34 1.28 19.82
C ILE A 94 -13.51 2.19 18.89
N ALA A 95 -12.33 1.74 18.49
CA ALA A 95 -11.46 2.51 17.60
C ALA A 95 -12.07 2.68 16.21
N VAL A 96 -12.72 1.64 15.68
CA VAL A 96 -13.24 1.62 14.30
C VAL A 96 -14.61 2.27 14.16
N VAL A 97 -15.48 2.18 15.18
CA VAL A 97 -16.88 2.66 15.10
C VAL A 97 -17.10 3.89 15.96
N VAL A 98 -16.73 3.84 17.24
CA VAL A 98 -17.07 4.90 18.21
C VAL A 98 -16.29 6.17 17.93
N ILE A 99 -14.98 6.08 17.67
CA ILE A 99 -14.14 7.26 17.43
C ILE A 99 -14.58 8.02 16.16
N PRO A 100 -14.76 7.39 14.98
CA PRO A 100 -15.26 8.09 13.80
C PRO A 100 -16.66 8.68 13.99
N LEU A 101 -17.55 7.97 14.70
CA LEU A 101 -18.89 8.47 15.00
C LEU A 101 -18.84 9.73 15.88
N ILE A 102 -17.99 9.74 16.91
CA ILE A 102 -17.76 10.93 17.74
C ILE A 102 -17.16 12.06 16.91
N ALA A 103 -16.17 11.80 16.06
CA ALA A 103 -15.57 12.80 15.20
C ALA A 103 -16.60 13.44 14.24
N LEU A 104 -17.45 12.61 13.62
CA LEU A 104 -18.54 13.06 12.77
C LEU A 104 -19.58 13.86 13.56
N ALA A 105 -19.95 13.41 14.76
CA ALA A 105 -20.88 14.12 15.64
C ALA A 105 -20.32 15.48 16.05
N VAL A 106 -19.03 15.57 16.40
CA VAL A 106 -18.35 16.83 16.72
C VAL A 106 -18.31 17.76 15.52
N LEU A 107 -17.99 17.25 14.33
CA LEU A 107 -17.97 18.05 13.09
C LEU A 107 -19.37 18.58 12.73
N THR A 108 -20.39 17.74 12.89
CA THR A 108 -21.79 18.09 12.64
C THR A 108 -22.33 19.09 13.66
N LEU A 109 -21.88 18.98 14.91
CA LEU A 109 -22.25 19.89 16.00
C LEU A 109 -21.35 21.13 16.08
N LEU A 110 -20.27 21.19 15.29
CA LEU A 110 -19.34 22.32 15.22
C LEU A 110 -20.03 23.69 15.09
N PRO A 111 -21.04 23.91 14.22
CA PRO A 111 -21.72 25.20 14.12
C PRO A 111 -22.45 25.64 15.40
N PHE A 112 -22.80 24.71 16.28
CA PHE A 112 -23.45 25.00 17.57
C PHE A 112 -22.43 25.19 18.71
N ILE A 113 -21.31 24.47 18.63
CA ILE A 113 -20.19 24.55 19.57
C ILE A 113 -19.44 25.87 19.37
N GLU A 114 -19.16 26.25 18.13
CA GLU A 114 -18.38 27.44 17.80
C GLU A 114 -19.26 28.70 17.72
N LYS A 115 -19.29 29.47 18.81
CA LYS A 115 -20.06 30.74 18.91
C LYS A 115 -19.25 31.98 18.54
N SER A 116 -18.07 31.82 17.93
CA SER A 116 -17.17 32.93 17.63
C SER A 116 -17.75 33.89 16.59
N GLN A 117 -17.78 35.19 16.91
CA GLN A 117 -18.27 36.24 16.01
C GLN A 117 -17.29 36.55 14.86
N VAL A 118 -16.04 36.07 14.95
CA VAL A 118 -15.00 36.30 13.96
C VAL A 118 -15.03 35.17 12.93
N ARG A 119 -15.31 35.50 11.66
CA ARG A 119 -15.34 34.51 10.55
C ARG A 119 -13.98 34.30 9.87
N TYR A 120 -13.06 35.25 10.00
CA TYR A 120 -11.75 35.15 9.37
C TYR A 120 -10.90 34.06 10.03
N TYR A 121 -10.50 33.04 9.25
CA TYR A 121 -9.81 31.85 9.75
C TYR A 121 -8.53 32.21 10.53
N GLY A 122 -7.71 33.15 10.04
CA GLY A 122 -6.43 33.49 10.67
C GLY A 122 -6.53 34.10 12.08
N LYS A 123 -7.74 34.45 12.53
CA LYS A 123 -8.00 34.89 13.92
C LYS A 123 -8.55 33.76 14.81
N ARG A 124 -8.84 32.58 14.25
CA ARG A 124 -9.33 31.38 14.92
C ARG A 124 -8.17 30.47 15.29
N VAL A 125 -7.35 30.92 16.24
CA VAL A 125 -6.12 30.22 16.64
C VAL A 125 -6.41 28.81 17.14
N LEU A 126 -7.42 28.62 18.00
CA LEU A 126 -7.72 27.30 18.57
C LEU A 126 -8.12 26.25 17.51
N PRO A 127 -9.09 26.49 16.62
CA PRO A 127 -9.39 25.56 15.54
C PRO A 127 -8.20 25.28 14.60
N ILE A 128 -7.42 26.32 14.27
CA ILE A 128 -6.21 26.15 13.43
C ILE A 128 -5.16 25.29 14.13
N SER A 129 -4.92 25.53 15.43
CA SER A 129 -3.98 24.72 16.22
C SER A 129 -4.41 23.25 16.29
N ILE A 130 -5.70 22.98 16.53
CA ILE A 130 -6.24 21.60 16.55
C ILE A 130 -6.09 20.96 15.17
N MET A 131 -6.47 21.65 14.09
CA MET A 131 -6.33 21.14 12.71
C MET A 131 -4.88 20.88 12.34
N GLY A 132 -3.96 21.76 12.74
CA GLY A 132 -2.52 21.61 12.47
C GLY A 132 -1.94 20.36 13.14
N ILE A 133 -2.26 20.13 14.42
CA ILE A 133 -1.86 18.91 15.11
C ILE A 133 -2.47 17.67 14.44
N PHE A 134 -3.75 17.74 14.02
CA PHE A 134 -4.43 16.63 13.35
C PHE A 134 -3.75 16.23 12.02
N VAL A 135 -3.43 17.21 11.17
CA VAL A 135 -2.71 16.96 9.92
C VAL A 135 -1.32 16.38 10.18
N VAL A 136 -0.59 16.92 11.16
CA VAL A 136 0.73 16.39 11.53
C VAL A 136 0.62 14.96 12.08
N SER A 137 -0.41 14.65 12.88
CA SER A 137 -0.70 13.28 13.33
C SER A 137 -0.95 12.34 12.16
N MET A 138 -1.73 12.76 11.16
CA MET A 138 -1.96 11.93 9.96
C MET A 138 -0.66 11.64 9.22
N VAL A 139 0.14 12.67 8.93
CA VAL A 139 1.42 12.52 8.23
C VAL A 139 2.38 11.63 9.02
N GLN A 140 2.53 11.88 10.32
CA GLN A 140 3.38 11.08 11.19
C GLN A 140 2.97 9.61 11.20
N LEU A 141 1.68 9.31 11.39
CA LEU A 141 1.20 7.92 11.44
C LEU A 141 1.34 7.22 10.08
N THR A 142 1.16 7.94 8.97
CA THR A 142 1.47 7.41 7.63
C THR A 142 2.96 7.06 7.50
N LEU A 143 3.86 7.95 7.92
CA LEU A 143 5.31 7.70 7.87
C LEU A 143 5.75 6.53 8.78
N LEU A 144 5.04 6.30 9.88
CA LEU A 144 5.33 5.22 10.83
C LEU A 144 4.58 3.91 10.50
N SER A 145 3.81 3.85 9.42
CA SER A 145 2.97 2.70 9.08
C SER A 145 3.78 1.42 8.81
N ASP A 146 5.01 1.55 8.29
CA ASP A 146 5.91 0.42 8.04
C ASP A 146 6.73 -0.02 9.25
N VAL A 147 6.73 0.76 10.32
CA VAL A 147 7.44 0.41 11.55
C VAL A 147 6.64 -0.65 12.30
N ALA A 148 7.24 -1.82 12.57
CA ALA A 148 6.56 -2.89 13.27
C ALA A 148 6.25 -2.54 14.75
N THR A 149 5.08 -2.96 15.20
CA THR A 149 4.62 -2.91 16.60
C THR A 149 4.73 -4.31 17.23
N GLY A 150 5.40 -4.47 18.37
CA GLY A 150 5.49 -5.76 19.08
C GLY A 150 6.66 -6.66 18.66
N GLY A 151 7.81 -6.08 18.31
CA GLY A 151 9.02 -6.83 17.91
C GLY A 151 9.67 -7.62 19.06
N SER A 152 10.49 -8.61 18.71
CA SER A 152 11.31 -9.40 19.64
C SER A 152 12.73 -8.83 19.85
N ASP A 153 13.05 -7.73 19.18
CA ASP A 153 14.35 -7.06 19.24
C ASP A 153 14.54 -6.26 20.55
N THR A 154 15.79 -6.04 20.97
CA THR A 154 16.12 -5.39 22.25
C THR A 154 15.60 -3.96 22.36
N LEU A 155 15.41 -3.27 21.23
CA LEU A 155 14.87 -1.91 21.16
C LEU A 155 13.34 -1.87 20.97
N ALA A 156 12.68 -3.02 20.76
CA ALA A 156 11.22 -3.10 20.57
C ALA A 156 10.41 -2.34 21.63
N PRO A 157 10.61 -2.54 22.96
CA PRO A 157 9.78 -1.88 23.96
C PRO A 157 9.97 -0.35 23.96
N LEU A 158 11.19 0.12 23.70
CA LEU A 158 11.47 1.54 23.57
C LEU A 158 10.78 2.11 22.32
N ARG A 159 10.94 1.46 21.17
CA ARG A 159 10.33 1.88 19.90
C ARG A 159 8.80 1.93 20.02
N ASP A 160 8.17 0.91 20.58
CA ASP A 160 6.72 0.86 20.77
C ASP A 160 6.21 1.95 21.74
N ALA A 161 6.95 2.21 22.82
CA ALA A 161 6.65 3.31 23.73
C ALA A 161 6.76 4.68 23.05
N LEU A 162 7.81 4.92 22.25
CA LEU A 162 7.95 6.18 21.50
C LEU A 162 6.85 6.33 20.44
N GLN A 163 6.50 5.27 19.73
CA GLN A 163 5.43 5.29 18.73
C GLN A 163 4.08 5.60 19.37
N THR A 164 3.75 4.96 20.50
CA THR A 164 2.51 5.23 21.24
C THR A 164 2.49 6.64 21.81
N ALA A 165 3.61 7.08 22.39
CA ALA A 165 3.74 8.41 22.96
C ALA A 165 3.57 9.50 21.89
N GLY A 166 4.32 9.40 20.78
CA GLY A 166 4.27 10.34 19.67
C GLY A 166 2.96 10.29 18.90
N GLY A 167 2.43 9.09 18.63
CA GLY A 167 1.28 8.88 17.76
C GLY A 167 -0.07 9.13 18.42
N LEU A 168 -0.18 8.86 19.72
CA LEU A 168 -1.47 8.91 20.44
C LEU A 168 -1.43 9.85 21.65
N ILE A 169 -0.47 9.69 22.56
CA ILE A 169 -0.50 10.37 23.87
C ILE A 169 -0.24 11.87 23.74
N ILE A 170 0.84 12.26 23.05
CA ILE A 170 1.23 13.66 22.85
C ILE A 170 0.13 14.46 22.12
N PRO A 171 -0.42 14.02 20.98
CA PRO A 171 -1.50 14.75 20.32
C PRO A 171 -2.76 14.81 21.20
N LEU A 172 -3.12 13.73 21.91
CA LEU A 172 -4.27 13.73 22.83
C LEU A 172 -4.11 14.74 23.96
N LEU A 173 -2.95 14.78 24.61
CA LEU A 173 -2.65 15.74 25.67
C LEU A 173 -2.68 17.18 25.13
N ALA A 174 -2.20 17.40 23.90
CA ALA A 174 -2.25 18.70 23.26
C ALA A 174 -3.68 19.14 22.96
N TYR A 175 -4.54 18.24 22.47
CA TYR A 175 -5.97 18.54 22.28
C TYR A 175 -6.66 18.89 23.58
N ILE A 176 -6.41 18.14 24.65
CA ILE A 176 -6.97 18.43 25.98
C ILE A 176 -6.48 19.79 26.47
N ALA A 177 -5.18 20.09 26.36
CA ALA A 177 -4.60 21.36 26.77
C ALA A 177 -5.19 22.54 25.99
N LEU A 178 -5.28 22.43 24.65
CA LEU A 178 -5.89 23.44 23.79
C LEU A 178 -7.37 23.63 24.09
N PHE A 179 -8.11 22.54 24.34
CA PHE A 179 -9.52 22.60 24.70
C PHE A 179 -9.74 23.32 26.03
N VAL A 180 -8.96 22.98 27.07
CA VAL A 180 -9.00 23.66 28.38
C VAL A 180 -8.63 25.14 28.24
N MET A 181 -7.62 25.47 27.43
CA MET A 181 -7.28 26.86 27.11
C MET A 181 -8.40 27.58 26.37
N GLY A 182 -9.16 26.88 25.54
CA GLY A 182 -10.33 27.41 24.83
C GLY A 182 -11.50 27.73 25.74
N LEU A 183 -11.70 26.94 26.81
CA LEU A 183 -12.70 27.21 27.84
C LEU A 183 -12.28 28.37 28.75
N ASN A 184 -10.97 28.56 28.96
CA ASN A 184 -10.45 29.62 29.81
C ASN A 184 -10.25 30.93 29.02
N LEU A 185 -11.22 31.83 29.12
CA LEU A 185 -11.25 33.16 28.47
C LEU A 185 -10.02 34.06 28.78
N LYS A 186 -9.18 33.70 29.77
CA LYS A 186 -7.94 34.43 30.09
C LYS A 186 -6.69 33.89 29.36
N SER A 187 -6.79 32.76 28.67
CA SER A 187 -5.66 32.20 27.92
C SER A 187 -5.28 33.09 26.73
N SER A 188 -3.97 33.26 26.50
CA SER A 188 -3.46 34.09 25.41
C SER A 188 -3.44 33.31 24.09
N THR A 189 -3.69 33.99 22.97
CA THR A 189 -3.50 33.38 21.64
C THR A 189 -2.06 32.94 21.42
N LYS A 190 -1.09 33.65 22.01
CA LYS A 190 0.32 33.27 21.93
C LYS A 190 0.59 31.95 22.64
N THR A 191 -0.04 31.69 23.79
CA THR A 191 0.17 30.43 24.51
C THR A 191 -0.39 29.25 23.73
N MET A 192 -1.55 29.40 23.06
CA MET A 192 -2.13 28.37 22.18
C MET A 192 -1.26 28.08 20.94
N LEU A 193 -0.63 29.10 20.36
CA LEU A 193 0.31 28.92 19.25
C LEU A 193 1.58 28.23 19.69
N TRP A 194 2.12 28.61 20.85
CA TRP A 194 3.30 27.99 21.42
C TRP A 194 3.05 26.52 21.77
N THR A 195 1.92 26.18 22.39
CA THR A 195 1.60 24.78 22.69
C THR A 195 1.45 23.95 21.42
N ALA A 196 0.75 24.45 20.40
CA ALA A 196 0.64 23.75 19.13
C ALA A 196 2.02 23.58 18.44
N GLY A 197 2.82 24.65 18.40
CA GLY A 197 4.13 24.63 17.78
C GLY A 197 5.11 23.68 18.48
N THR A 198 5.14 23.66 19.81
CA THR A 198 6.01 22.74 20.57
C THR A 198 5.55 21.30 20.44
N THR A 199 4.23 21.04 20.44
CA THR A 199 3.68 19.70 20.17
C THR A 199 4.09 19.21 18.79
N VAL A 200 3.91 20.01 17.75
CA VAL A 200 4.28 19.65 16.38
C VAL A 200 5.79 19.39 16.27
N ALA A 201 6.62 20.27 16.83
CA ALA A 201 8.08 20.08 16.83
C ALA A 201 8.47 18.77 17.53
N LEU A 202 7.87 18.47 18.68
CA LEU A 202 8.12 17.23 19.42
C LEU A 202 7.68 15.99 18.63
N MET A 203 6.51 16.03 18.00
CA MET A 203 6.00 14.98 17.13
C MET A 203 6.94 14.69 15.95
N VAL A 204 7.42 15.73 15.27
CA VAL A 204 8.37 15.60 14.16
C VAL A 204 9.70 15.00 14.64
N VAL A 205 10.24 15.48 15.76
CA VAL A 205 11.49 14.96 16.33
C VAL A 205 11.34 13.48 16.72
N LEU A 206 10.24 13.11 17.39
CA LEU A 206 9.98 11.72 17.75
C LEU A 206 9.83 10.83 16.51
N THR A 207 9.15 11.31 15.48
CA THR A 207 9.03 10.59 14.19
C THR A 207 10.40 10.30 13.60
N ALA A 208 11.27 11.32 13.52
CA ALA A 208 12.63 11.16 13.02
C ALA A 208 13.45 10.17 13.87
N VAL A 209 13.36 10.26 15.20
CA VAL A 209 14.03 9.31 16.10
C VAL A 209 13.53 7.89 15.88
N ILE A 210 12.22 7.67 15.80
CA ILE A 210 11.63 6.35 15.57
C ILE A 210 12.11 5.75 14.24
N LEU A 211 12.16 6.56 13.17
CA LEU A 211 12.64 6.10 11.86
C LEU A 211 14.13 5.76 11.86
N VAL A 212 14.96 6.47 12.65
CA VAL A 212 16.39 6.19 12.78
C VAL A 212 16.68 4.95 13.61
N ILE A 213 15.90 4.69 14.67
CA ILE A 213 16.06 3.48 15.51
C ILE A 213 15.35 2.26 14.92
N ASN A 214 14.51 2.44 13.91
CA ASN A 214 13.86 1.33 13.23
C ASN A 214 14.96 0.52 12.53
N PRO A 215 15.06 -0.80 12.77
CA PRO A 215 15.93 -1.63 11.95
C PRO A 215 15.57 -1.40 10.49
N ALA A 216 16.58 -1.27 9.62
CA ALA A 216 16.33 -1.28 8.19
C ALA A 216 15.45 -2.49 7.90
N PRO A 217 14.35 -2.36 7.13
CA PRO A 217 13.61 -3.53 6.71
C PRO A 217 14.64 -4.48 6.14
N ALA A 218 14.69 -5.73 6.64
CA ALA A 218 15.35 -6.79 5.90
C ALA A 218 14.79 -6.63 4.50
N ALA A 219 15.65 -6.31 3.52
CA ALA A 219 15.25 -5.93 2.18
C ALA A 219 14.11 -6.87 1.85
N ALA A 220 12.89 -6.33 1.79
CA ALA A 220 11.76 -7.15 1.42
C ALA A 220 12.26 -7.77 0.13
N GLU A 221 12.31 -9.10 0.07
CA GLU A 221 12.45 -9.77 -1.22
C GLU A 221 11.40 -9.05 -2.06
N GLU A 222 11.86 -8.17 -2.95
CA GLU A 222 11.00 -7.60 -3.96
C GLU A 222 10.63 -8.86 -4.71
N ILE A 223 9.49 -9.44 -4.33
CA ILE A 223 8.80 -10.40 -5.16
C ILE A 223 8.59 -9.58 -6.42
N THR A 224 9.48 -9.77 -7.38
CA THR A 224 9.43 -9.12 -8.67
C THR A 224 8.23 -9.72 -9.34
N ILE A 225 7.06 -9.16 -9.04
CA ILE A 225 5.80 -9.57 -9.64
C ILE A 225 5.98 -9.24 -11.10
N ALA A 226 6.16 -10.27 -11.92
CA ALA A 226 6.35 -10.15 -13.33
C ALA A 226 5.12 -9.45 -13.94
N THR A 227 5.31 -8.20 -14.36
CA THR A 227 4.23 -7.34 -14.86
C THR A 227 4.13 -7.36 -16.36
N THR A 228 5.28 -7.54 -17.03
CA THR A 228 5.35 -7.66 -18.49
C THR A 228 5.31 -9.11 -18.92
N LEU A 229 4.89 -9.38 -20.15
CA LEU A 229 4.85 -10.73 -20.69
C LEU A 229 6.25 -11.36 -20.70
N GLU A 230 7.28 -10.58 -21.02
CA GLU A 230 8.67 -11.02 -21.04
C GLU A 230 9.16 -11.42 -19.64
N GLU A 231 8.86 -10.60 -18.62
CA GLU A 231 9.14 -10.95 -17.22
C GLU A 231 8.40 -12.22 -16.80
N GLN A 232 7.14 -12.40 -17.23
CA GLN A 232 6.33 -13.56 -16.87
C GLN A 232 6.85 -14.85 -17.49
N ILE A 233 7.33 -14.77 -18.74
CA ILE A 233 7.97 -15.91 -19.41
C ILE A 233 9.29 -16.27 -18.71
N ILE A 234 10.09 -15.27 -18.33
CA ILE A 234 11.36 -15.49 -17.61
C ILE A 234 11.11 -16.11 -16.22
N ALA A 235 10.21 -15.51 -15.42
CA ALA A 235 9.86 -16.03 -14.11
C ALA A 235 9.28 -17.46 -14.22
N GLY A 236 8.45 -17.70 -15.24
CA GLY A 236 7.92 -19.03 -15.53
C GLY A 236 8.98 -20.05 -15.91
N GLN A 237 10.01 -19.63 -16.67
CA GLN A 237 11.16 -20.47 -17.02
C GLN A 237 11.95 -20.89 -15.77
N ASP A 238 12.23 -19.93 -14.88
CA ASP A 238 12.99 -20.20 -13.65
C ASP A 238 12.21 -21.16 -12.74
N LEU A 239 10.91 -20.92 -12.55
CA LEU A 239 10.03 -21.80 -11.78
C LEU A 239 9.92 -23.20 -12.41
N TYR A 240 9.81 -23.28 -13.74
CA TYR A 240 9.82 -24.55 -14.46
C TYR A 240 11.14 -25.31 -14.27
N SER A 241 12.28 -24.60 -14.30
CA SER A 241 13.61 -25.19 -14.10
C SER A 241 13.76 -25.85 -12.73
N VAL A 242 13.19 -25.23 -11.70
CA VAL A 242 13.26 -25.71 -10.31
C VAL A 242 12.27 -26.85 -10.06
N HIS A 243 11.05 -26.77 -10.59
CA HIS A 243 9.96 -27.66 -10.18
C HIS A 243 9.59 -28.75 -11.20
N CYS A 244 9.96 -28.62 -12.47
CA CYS A 244 9.43 -29.48 -13.53
C CYS A 244 10.48 -30.21 -14.36
N VAL A 245 11.68 -29.64 -14.53
CA VAL A 245 12.72 -30.20 -15.42
C VAL A 245 13.11 -31.63 -15.05
N GLU A 246 13.17 -31.95 -13.76
CA GLU A 246 13.56 -33.28 -13.29
C GLU A 246 12.68 -34.41 -13.87
N CYS A 247 11.39 -34.14 -14.10
CA CYS A 247 10.45 -35.13 -14.63
C CYS A 247 10.09 -34.90 -16.11
N HIS A 248 10.05 -33.65 -16.57
CA HIS A 248 9.56 -33.29 -17.90
C HIS A 248 10.65 -32.91 -18.90
N GLY A 249 11.91 -32.77 -18.45
CA GLY A 249 13.02 -32.29 -19.28
C GLY A 249 13.02 -30.77 -19.42
N ASP A 250 14.12 -30.23 -19.93
CA ASP A 250 14.33 -28.80 -20.16
C ASP A 250 13.36 -28.22 -21.21
N ASP A 251 13.00 -29.03 -22.21
CA ASP A 251 12.10 -28.66 -23.29
C ASP A 251 10.69 -29.25 -23.18
N GLY A 252 10.39 -29.99 -22.10
CA GLY A 252 9.09 -30.63 -21.89
C GLY A 252 8.84 -31.88 -22.74
N SER A 253 9.87 -32.42 -23.43
CA SER A 253 9.74 -33.55 -24.36
C SER A 253 9.83 -34.93 -23.71
N THR A 254 10.16 -35.01 -22.41
CA THR A 254 10.39 -36.29 -21.73
C THR A 254 9.17 -37.20 -21.84
N THR A 255 9.38 -38.41 -22.36
CA THR A 255 8.34 -39.46 -22.44
C THR A 255 8.55 -40.60 -21.44
N LYS A 256 9.71 -40.64 -20.78
CA LYS A 256 10.06 -41.65 -19.78
C LYS A 256 10.95 -41.02 -18.71
N ILE A 257 10.54 -41.11 -17.45
CA ILE A 257 11.29 -40.50 -16.34
C ILE A 257 12.50 -41.37 -16.00
N GLU A 258 13.68 -40.76 -15.93
CA GLU A 258 14.94 -41.42 -15.54
C GLU A 258 15.57 -40.64 -14.38
N GLY A 259 16.15 -41.34 -13.41
CA GLY A 259 16.90 -40.70 -12.31
C GLY A 259 16.06 -40.19 -11.12
N VAL A 260 14.73 -40.28 -11.16
CA VAL A 260 13.84 -39.91 -10.04
C VAL A 260 13.47 -41.13 -9.21
N GLU A 261 13.83 -41.10 -7.92
CA GLU A 261 13.55 -42.20 -6.98
C GLU A 261 12.03 -42.46 -6.89
N GLY A 262 11.61 -43.69 -7.22
CA GLY A 262 10.19 -44.10 -7.18
C GLY A 262 9.37 -43.85 -8.44
N LEU A 263 9.90 -43.14 -9.45
CA LEU A 263 9.25 -42.93 -10.76
C LEU A 263 10.09 -43.42 -11.95
N GLU A 264 11.23 -44.06 -11.68
CA GLU A 264 12.15 -44.54 -12.70
C GLU A 264 11.47 -45.49 -13.69
N GLY A 265 11.59 -45.16 -14.98
CA GLY A 265 11.03 -45.91 -16.07
C GLY A 265 9.53 -45.71 -16.31
N LYS A 266 8.87 -44.83 -15.56
CA LYS A 266 7.45 -44.49 -15.78
C LYS A 266 7.28 -43.71 -17.08
N GLU A 267 6.35 -44.17 -17.90
CA GLU A 267 5.99 -43.48 -19.15
C GLU A 267 5.09 -42.27 -18.83
N VAL A 268 5.47 -41.13 -19.38
CA VAL A 268 4.74 -39.86 -19.27
C VAL A 268 4.51 -39.28 -20.66
N MET A 269 3.50 -38.43 -20.78
CA MET A 269 3.26 -37.71 -22.03
C MET A 269 4.22 -36.52 -22.13
N ALA A 270 4.78 -36.31 -23.31
CA ALA A 270 5.53 -35.08 -23.61
C ALA A 270 4.59 -33.88 -23.49
N ILE A 271 4.87 -32.99 -22.55
CA ILE A 271 4.01 -31.84 -22.22
C ILE A 271 4.14 -30.70 -23.24
N ASN A 272 5.25 -30.67 -23.98
CA ASN A 272 5.42 -29.78 -25.13
C ASN A 272 4.72 -30.29 -26.41
N GLY A 273 4.12 -31.48 -26.37
CA GLY A 273 3.42 -32.07 -27.51
C GLY A 273 2.11 -31.38 -27.83
N LYS A 274 1.69 -31.47 -29.11
CA LYS A 274 0.40 -30.91 -29.57
C LYS A 274 -0.79 -31.50 -28.83
N ASP A 275 -0.73 -32.76 -28.41
CA ASP A 275 -1.81 -33.39 -27.65
C ASP A 275 -2.06 -32.68 -26.31
N VAL A 276 -1.03 -32.21 -25.63
CA VAL A 276 -1.17 -31.45 -24.38
C VAL A 276 -1.50 -29.99 -24.68
N LEU A 277 -0.67 -29.33 -25.49
CA LEU A 277 -0.82 -27.90 -25.75
C LEU A 277 -2.15 -27.57 -26.45
N TYR A 278 -2.62 -28.37 -27.39
CA TYR A 278 -3.84 -28.00 -28.13
C TYR A 278 -5.12 -28.36 -27.39
N THR A 279 -5.12 -29.40 -26.55
CA THR A 279 -6.35 -29.92 -25.94
C THR A 279 -6.58 -29.45 -24.51
N ILE A 280 -5.51 -29.12 -23.78
CA ILE A 280 -5.60 -28.62 -22.42
C ILE A 280 -5.56 -27.09 -22.48
N ASN A 281 -6.57 -26.42 -21.92
CA ASN A 281 -6.56 -24.95 -21.81
C ASN A 281 -5.73 -24.49 -20.60
N ASP A 282 -5.40 -23.20 -20.54
CA ASP A 282 -4.50 -22.63 -19.52
C ASP A 282 -5.00 -22.86 -18.09
N ALA A 283 -6.31 -22.70 -17.88
CA ALA A 283 -6.92 -22.93 -16.57
C ALA A 283 -6.77 -24.39 -16.14
N SER A 284 -7.06 -25.34 -17.04
CA SER A 284 -6.90 -26.77 -16.79
C SER A 284 -5.44 -27.16 -16.57
N MET A 285 -4.50 -26.55 -17.30
CA MET A 285 -3.08 -26.80 -17.13
C MET A 285 -2.59 -26.31 -15.76
N ALA A 286 -3.03 -25.12 -15.34
CA ALA A 286 -2.75 -24.60 -14.02
C ALA A 286 -3.37 -25.43 -12.89
N GLU A 287 -4.58 -25.98 -13.06
CA GLU A 287 -5.17 -26.92 -12.09
C GLU A 287 -4.42 -28.25 -12.02
N ILE A 288 -3.94 -28.76 -13.15
CA ILE A 288 -3.11 -29.97 -13.19
C ILE A 288 -1.80 -29.75 -12.41
N ILE A 289 -1.18 -28.58 -12.54
CA ILE A 289 0.02 -28.23 -11.77
C ILE A 289 -0.33 -28.06 -10.28
N ALA A 290 -1.39 -27.32 -9.98
CA ALA A 290 -1.78 -27.02 -8.61
C ALA A 290 -2.11 -28.29 -7.81
N TYR A 291 -3.00 -29.13 -8.34
CA TYR A 291 -3.46 -30.35 -7.68
C TYR A 291 -2.53 -31.55 -7.90
N GLY A 292 -1.70 -31.50 -8.94
CA GLY A 292 -0.92 -32.64 -9.39
C GLY A 292 -1.79 -33.72 -10.04
N ARG A 293 -1.16 -34.85 -10.35
CA ARG A 293 -1.81 -36.07 -10.83
C ARG A 293 -1.20 -37.26 -10.07
N PRO A 294 -1.69 -37.55 -8.85
CA PRO A 294 -1.11 -38.59 -7.99
C PRO A 294 -1.01 -39.97 -8.67
N ASP A 295 -2.03 -40.36 -9.43
CA ASP A 295 -2.02 -41.63 -10.19
C ASP A 295 -0.91 -41.65 -11.26
N ALA A 296 -0.63 -40.48 -11.85
CA ALA A 296 0.45 -40.29 -12.81
C ALA A 296 1.81 -40.01 -12.13
N GLY A 297 1.87 -39.95 -10.79
CA GLY A 297 3.11 -39.69 -10.04
C GLY A 297 3.50 -38.21 -9.95
N MET A 298 2.63 -37.31 -10.40
CA MET A 298 2.85 -35.87 -10.29
C MET A 298 2.27 -35.38 -8.96
N ASN A 299 3.16 -34.90 -8.08
CA ASN A 299 2.77 -34.34 -6.79
C ASN A 299 2.00 -33.02 -6.94
N PRO A 300 1.18 -32.63 -5.96
CA PRO A 300 0.59 -31.29 -5.93
C PRO A 300 1.68 -30.22 -5.74
N PHE A 301 1.72 -29.23 -6.65
CA PHE A 301 2.64 -28.10 -6.54
C PHE A 301 1.98 -26.83 -6.02
N GLY A 302 0.65 -26.72 -6.04
CA GLY A 302 -0.04 -25.52 -5.59
C GLY A 302 -0.03 -25.38 -4.07
N LYS A 303 0.20 -24.16 -3.56
CA LYS A 303 0.15 -23.82 -2.12
C LYS A 303 -1.11 -24.31 -1.41
N ALA A 304 -2.24 -24.36 -2.13
CA ALA A 304 -3.51 -24.89 -1.63
C ALA A 304 -3.44 -26.36 -1.15
N TYR A 305 -2.56 -27.15 -1.74
CA TYR A 305 -2.44 -28.60 -1.51
C TYR A 305 -1.06 -29.01 -0.97
N ASN A 306 -0.04 -28.17 -1.16
CA ASN A 306 1.32 -28.35 -0.69
C ASN A 306 1.83 -27.03 -0.06
N PRO A 307 2.00 -26.94 1.28
CA PRO A 307 2.43 -25.70 1.93
C PRO A 307 3.79 -25.14 1.47
N GLU A 308 4.68 -26.00 0.97
CA GLU A 308 5.99 -25.62 0.43
C GLU A 308 5.95 -25.42 -1.10
N GLY A 309 4.75 -25.46 -1.69
CA GLY A 309 4.51 -25.30 -3.11
C GLY A 309 4.50 -23.85 -3.60
N VAL A 310 4.13 -23.69 -4.86
CA VAL A 310 4.03 -22.42 -5.59
C VAL A 310 2.62 -21.82 -5.53
N SER A 311 2.55 -20.49 -5.50
CA SER A 311 1.32 -19.71 -5.54
C SER A 311 0.63 -19.84 -6.89
N ARG A 312 -0.64 -19.42 -6.96
CA ARG A 312 -1.39 -19.46 -8.22
C ARG A 312 -0.75 -18.57 -9.30
N ALA A 313 -0.21 -17.42 -8.94
CA ALA A 313 0.45 -16.52 -9.89
C ALA A 313 1.71 -17.16 -10.49
N GLU A 314 2.51 -17.82 -9.67
CA GLU A 314 3.71 -18.55 -10.11
C GLU A 314 3.36 -19.70 -11.07
N ILE A 315 2.27 -20.44 -10.80
CA ILE A 315 1.77 -21.46 -11.73
C ILE A 315 1.33 -20.85 -13.06
N ASP A 316 0.64 -19.71 -13.03
CA ASP A 316 0.21 -19.00 -14.23
C ASP A 316 1.45 -18.56 -15.06
N TYR A 317 2.56 -18.15 -14.42
CA TYR A 317 3.83 -17.85 -15.12
C TYR A 317 4.44 -19.08 -15.79
N MET A 318 4.46 -20.23 -15.13
CA MET A 318 4.93 -21.49 -15.74
C MET A 318 4.07 -21.87 -16.95
N VAL A 319 2.75 -21.71 -16.86
CA VAL A 319 1.83 -21.92 -17.98
C VAL A 319 2.14 -20.98 -19.15
N ILE A 320 2.34 -19.68 -18.87
CA ILE A 320 2.73 -18.69 -19.88
C ILE A 320 4.04 -19.09 -20.55
N PHE A 321 5.06 -19.47 -19.78
CA PHE A 321 6.32 -19.97 -20.33
C PHE A 321 6.10 -21.14 -21.30
N MET A 322 5.39 -22.19 -20.88
CA MET A 322 5.13 -23.36 -21.73
C MET A 322 4.38 -22.98 -23.03
N ARG A 323 3.42 -22.06 -22.95
CA ARG A 323 2.68 -21.56 -24.12
C ARG A 323 3.58 -20.83 -25.10
N TYR A 324 4.27 -19.78 -24.65
CA TYR A 324 5.02 -18.92 -25.55
C TYR A 324 6.32 -19.57 -26.05
N MET A 325 6.78 -20.66 -25.41
CA MET A 325 7.98 -21.36 -25.80
C MET A 325 7.73 -22.58 -26.69
N TRP A 326 6.62 -23.28 -26.51
CA TRP A 326 6.38 -24.57 -27.19
C TRP A 326 5.11 -24.61 -28.05
N ASP A 327 4.15 -23.73 -27.81
CA ASP A 327 2.88 -23.72 -28.54
C ASP A 327 3.00 -22.82 -29.78
N ASP A 328 2.96 -23.44 -30.96
CA ASP A 328 3.11 -22.77 -32.26
C ASP A 328 1.95 -21.80 -32.61
N ARG A 329 0.90 -21.75 -31.77
CA ARG A 329 -0.18 -20.75 -31.87
C ARG A 329 0.20 -19.41 -31.28
N PHE A 330 1.28 -19.34 -30.49
CA PHE A 330 1.75 -18.13 -29.83
C PHE A 330 3.00 -17.60 -30.51
N GLU A 331 3.06 -16.28 -30.68
CA GLU A 331 4.26 -15.62 -31.21
C GLU A 331 5.22 -15.35 -30.06
N LYS A 332 6.40 -15.98 -30.09
CA LYS A 332 7.42 -15.83 -29.07
C LYS A 332 7.97 -14.39 -29.07
N PRO A 333 7.87 -13.63 -27.95
CA PRO A 333 8.43 -12.29 -27.88
C PRO A 333 9.97 -12.33 -27.92
N GLN A 334 10.59 -11.20 -28.27
CA GLN A 334 12.04 -11.09 -28.20
C GLN A 334 12.49 -11.01 -26.74
N LEU A 335 12.83 -12.16 -26.17
CA LEU A 335 13.40 -12.25 -24.84
C LEU A 335 14.85 -11.77 -24.89
N LYS A 336 15.22 -10.86 -23.98
CA LYS A 336 16.63 -10.56 -23.74
C LYS A 336 17.27 -11.82 -23.15
N PRO A 337 18.46 -12.22 -23.59
CA PRO A 337 19.15 -13.34 -22.99
C PRO A 337 19.40 -13.04 -21.50
N LEU A 338 19.07 -14.00 -20.63
CA LEU A 338 19.20 -13.88 -19.18
C LEU A 338 20.65 -13.65 -18.76
N PHE A 339 21.57 -14.23 -19.52
CA PHE A 339 23.00 -14.13 -19.33
C PHE A 339 23.64 -13.55 -20.59
N PRO A 340 24.67 -12.69 -20.45
CA PRO A 340 25.48 -12.28 -21.59
C PRO A 340 26.04 -13.53 -22.28
N PRO A 341 26.08 -13.55 -23.63
CA PRO A 341 26.65 -14.68 -24.35
C PRO A 341 28.14 -14.82 -24.00
N LEU A 342 28.57 -16.06 -23.72
CA LEU A 342 29.97 -16.40 -23.47
C LEU A 342 30.84 -15.87 -24.62
N ALA A 343 31.88 -15.10 -24.30
CA ALA A 343 32.86 -14.73 -25.31
C ALA A 343 33.68 -15.97 -25.75
N ASP A 344 34.24 -15.95 -26.96
CA ASP A 344 35.09 -17.04 -27.45
C ASP A 344 36.25 -17.32 -26.48
N GLY A 345 36.23 -18.49 -25.85
CA GLY A 345 37.24 -18.93 -24.88
C GLY A 345 36.97 -18.55 -23.42
N GLU A 346 35.82 -17.95 -23.11
CA GLU A 346 35.39 -17.65 -21.75
C GLU A 346 34.81 -18.90 -21.06
N VAL A 347 35.23 -19.13 -19.81
CA VAL A 347 34.71 -20.22 -18.99
C VAL A 347 33.52 -19.69 -18.18
N PRO A 348 32.35 -20.34 -18.20
CA PRO A 348 31.19 -19.88 -17.44
C PRO A 348 31.51 -19.70 -15.96
N SER A 349 31.06 -18.59 -15.38
CA SER A 349 31.18 -18.31 -13.94
C SER A 349 29.85 -17.83 -13.40
N TYR A 350 29.48 -18.30 -12.21
CA TYR A 350 28.23 -17.95 -11.52
C TYR A 350 28.06 -16.44 -11.27
N ASP A 351 29.16 -15.67 -11.27
CA ASP A 351 29.13 -14.22 -11.04
C ASP A 351 28.77 -13.43 -12.31
N VAL A 352 28.80 -14.06 -13.49
CA VAL A 352 28.66 -13.40 -14.81
C VAL A 352 27.62 -14.08 -15.71
N HIS A 353 27.43 -15.40 -15.56
CA HIS A 353 26.56 -16.27 -16.35
C HIS A 353 25.82 -17.25 -15.43
#